data_AF-A0A8S7TJR5-F1
#
_entry.id   AF-A0A8S7TJR5-F1
#
_cell.length_a   1.000
_cell.length_b   1.000
_cell.length_c   1.000
_cell.angle_alpha   90.00
_cell.angle_beta   90.00
_cell.angle_gamma   90.00
#
_symmetry.space_group_name_H-M   'P 1'
#
loop_
_entity.id
_entity.type
_entity.pdbx_description
1 polymer ?
#
loop_
_entity_poly.entity_id
_entity_poly.type
_entity_poly.pdbx_seq_one_letter_code
_entity_poly.pdbx_strand_id
1 'polypeptide(L)'
;MIRGDGGKLYDDFRDKQVVAIGWSQLAPYVKPGCSREQLFTRYQELEPQTKPGTVRSGASQVWRFVNEMQKGDWAITYSPSNR
;
A
#
# COMPACT_ATOMS: atom_id res chain seq x y z
N MET A 1 8.52 -2.56 -4.37
CA MET A 1 8.71 -1.73 -3.17
C MET A 1 7.78 -0.53 -3.17
N ILE A 2 6.99 -0.37 -2.11
CA ILE A 2 6.49 0.91 -1.58
C ILE A 2 6.78 0.88 -0.07
N ARG A 3 7.32 1.98 0.46
CA ARG A 3 8.12 2.00 1.69
C ARG A 3 7.32 1.67 2.97
N GLY A 4 7.88 0.79 3.80
CA GLY A 4 7.59 0.70 5.23
C GLY A 4 8.85 1.05 6.02
N ASP A 5 8.68 1.66 7.19
CA ASP A 5 9.77 1.92 8.16
C ASP A 5 11.02 2.59 7.55
N GLY A 6 10.82 3.71 6.83
CA GLY A 6 11.93 4.52 6.30
C GLY A 6 12.77 3.89 5.17
N GLY A 7 12.37 2.72 4.64
CA GLY A 7 13.15 1.99 3.62
C GLY A 7 14.06 0.90 4.20
N LYS A 8 13.93 0.58 5.49
CA LYS A 8 14.68 -0.48 6.18
C LYS A 8 14.59 -1.86 5.51
N LEU A 9 13.47 -2.15 4.83
CA LEU A 9 13.22 -3.43 4.14
C LEU A 9 13.67 -3.43 2.67
N TYR A 10 14.52 -2.47 2.26
CA TYR A 10 14.96 -2.34 0.87
C TYR A 10 15.59 -3.63 0.34
N ASP A 11 16.62 -4.15 1.02
CA ASP A 11 17.37 -5.33 0.56
C ASP A 11 16.46 -6.56 0.50
N ASP A 12 15.63 -6.78 1.52
CA ASP A 12 14.63 -7.85 1.55
C ASP A 12 13.70 -7.83 0.32
N PHE A 13 13.18 -6.67 -0.04
CA PHE A 13 12.28 -6.54 -1.19
C PHE A 13 13.00 -6.72 -2.52
N ARG A 14 14.24 -6.23 -2.64
CA ARG A 14 15.07 -6.42 -3.83
C ARG A 14 15.41 -7.91 -4.02
N ASP A 15 15.95 -8.54 -2.99
CA ASP A 15 16.52 -9.88 -3.06
C ASP A 15 15.42 -10.95 -3.24
N LYS A 16 14.26 -10.74 -2.63
CA LYS A 16 13.08 -11.61 -2.81
C LYS A 16 12.26 -11.26 -4.06
N GLN A 17 12.64 -10.22 -4.80
CA GLN A 17 11.92 -9.71 -5.97
C GLN A 17 10.43 -9.44 -5.69
N VAL A 18 10.13 -8.82 -4.54
CA VAL A 18 8.75 -8.55 -4.12
C VAL A 18 8.42 -7.05 -4.07
N VAL A 19 7.15 -6.75 -4.30
CA VAL A 19 6.57 -5.42 -4.14
C VAL A 19 5.44 -5.52 -3.12
N ALA A 20 5.48 -4.68 -2.10
CA ALA A 20 4.43 -4.55 -1.09
C ALA A 20 4.15 -3.07 -0.81
N ILE A 21 2.96 -2.79 -0.27
CA ILE A 21 2.51 -1.49 0.22
C ILE A 21 1.94 -1.67 1.64
N GLY A 22 2.04 -0.65 2.50
CA GLY A 22 1.78 -0.79 3.94
C GLY A 22 0.45 -0.21 4.41
N TRP A 23 -0.53 -1.07 4.71
CA TRP A 23 -1.72 -0.78 5.53
C TRP A 23 -2.18 -2.09 6.19
N SER A 24 -1.43 -2.57 7.18
CA SER A 24 -1.57 -3.93 7.72
C SER A 24 -2.97 -4.23 8.28
N GLN A 25 -3.61 -3.27 8.93
CA GLN A 25 -4.97 -3.43 9.45
C GLN A 25 -6.04 -3.49 8.35
N LEU A 26 -5.82 -2.78 7.24
CA LEU A 26 -6.74 -2.77 6.10
C LEU A 26 -6.54 -3.99 5.20
N ALA A 27 -5.31 -4.51 5.09
CA ALA A 27 -4.91 -5.57 4.16
C ALA A 27 -5.84 -6.80 4.12
N PRO A 28 -6.36 -7.34 5.24
CA PRO A 28 -7.27 -8.50 5.21
C PRO A 28 -8.59 -8.26 4.44
N TYR A 29 -8.96 -6.99 4.24
CA TYR A 29 -10.22 -6.58 3.62
C TYR A 29 -10.07 -6.17 2.16
N VAL A 30 -8.85 -6.16 1.63
CA VAL A 30 -8.58 -5.71 0.26
C VAL A 30 -8.51 -6.92 -0.66
N LYS A 31 -9.46 -7.02 -1.59
CA LYS A 31 -9.50 -8.07 -2.61
C LYS A 31 -9.72 -7.44 -3.99
N PRO A 32 -9.26 -8.10 -5.07
CA PRO A 32 -9.61 -7.67 -6.43
C PRO A 32 -11.13 -7.53 -6.57
N GLY A 33 -11.58 -6.42 -7.16
CA GLY A 33 -13.00 -6.12 -7.37
C GLY A 33 -13.71 -5.41 -6.22
N CYS A 34 -13.07 -5.17 -5.07
CA CYS A 34 -13.62 -4.27 -4.05
C CYS A 34 -13.74 -2.84 -4.59
N SER A 35 -14.80 -2.12 -4.24
CA SER A 35 -14.94 -0.70 -4.59
C SER A 35 -14.07 0.19 -3.70
N ARG A 36 -13.76 1.40 -4.16
CA ARG A 36 -13.01 2.39 -3.38
C ARG A 36 -13.79 2.82 -2.13
N GLU A 37 -15.12 2.92 -2.24
CA GLU A 37 -16.04 3.29 -1.16
C GLU A 37 -16.05 2.22 -0.06
N GLN A 38 -16.06 0.94 -0.43
CA GLN A 38 -15.97 -0.16 0.53
C GLN A 38 -14.67 -0.08 1.34
N LEU A 39 -13.55 0.20 0.68
CA LEU A 39 -12.26 0.35 1.36
C LEU A 39 -12.19 1.62 2.22
N PHE A 40 -12.78 2.73 1.77
CA PHE A 40 -12.88 3.95 2.57
C PHE A 40 -13.63 3.72 3.87
N THR A 41 -14.83 3.12 3.78
CA THR A 41 -15.67 2.82 4.96
C THR A 41 -14.91 1.91 5.91
N ARG A 42 -14.32 0.83 5.38
CA ARG A 42 -13.58 -0.13 6.19
C ARG A 42 -12.36 0.51 6.87
N TYR A 43 -11.65 1.38 6.17
CA TYR A 43 -10.48 2.04 6.75
C TYR A 43 -10.90 3.05 7.84
N GLN A 44 -11.99 3.80 7.65
CA GLN A 44 -12.51 4.70 8.69
C GLN A 44 -12.99 3.95 9.94
N GLU A 45 -13.56 2.75 9.79
CA GLU A 45 -13.95 1.89 10.92
C GLU A 45 -12.73 1.40 11.73
N LEU A 46 -11.66 1.02 11.03
CA LEU A 46 -10.43 0.51 11.66
C LEU A 46 -9.65 1.62 12.37
N GLU A 47 -9.67 2.84 11.81
CA GLU A 47 -9.01 4.01 12.39
C GLU A 47 -9.97 5.22 12.51
N PRO A 48 -10.89 5.22 13.50
CA PRO A 48 -11.92 6.27 13.62
C PRO A 48 -11.37 7.68 13.84
N GLN A 49 -10.17 7.81 14.39
CA GLN A 49 -9.52 9.09 14.67
C GLN A 49 -8.76 9.64 13.45
N THR A 50 -8.56 8.83 12.40
CA THR A 50 -7.85 9.25 11.20
C THR A 50 -8.75 10.19 10.40
N LYS A 51 -8.18 11.33 9.97
CA LYS A 51 -8.90 12.36 9.21
C LYS A 51 -9.45 11.76 7.90
N PRO A 52 -10.68 12.12 7.47
CA PRO A 52 -11.28 11.55 6.26
C PRO A 52 -10.45 11.73 4.98
N GLY A 53 -9.70 12.83 4.87
CA GLY A 53 -8.77 13.04 3.74
C GLY A 53 -7.63 12.02 3.71
N THR A 54 -7.07 11.69 4.87
CA THR A 54 -6.01 10.67 5.02
C THR A 54 -6.56 9.28 4.72
N VAL A 55 -7.76 8.96 5.22
CA VAL A 55 -8.45 7.69 4.92
C VAL A 55 -8.68 7.54 3.41
N ARG A 56 -9.22 8.57 2.73
CA ARG A 56 -9.42 8.55 1.27
C ARG A 56 -8.12 8.33 0.51
N SER A 57 -7.06 9.05 0.90
CA SER A 57 -5.76 8.96 0.23
C SER A 57 -5.13 7.57 0.40
N GLY A 58 -5.14 7.02 1.62
CA GLY A 58 -4.60 5.69 1.89
C GLY A 58 -5.40 4.58 1.22
N ALA A 59 -6.73 4.59 1.36
CA ALA A 59 -7.61 3.61 0.69
C ALA A 59 -7.45 3.62 -0.83
N SER A 60 -7.29 4.80 -1.45
CA SER A 60 -7.08 4.91 -2.90
C SER A 60 -5.74 4.29 -3.34
N GLN A 61 -4.65 4.48 -2.59
CA GLN A 61 -3.35 3.88 -2.92
C GLN A 61 -3.42 2.35 -2.85
N VAL A 62 -4.02 1.83 -1.79
CA VAL A 62 -4.23 0.38 -1.60
C VAL A 62 -5.12 -0.20 -2.70
N TRP A 63 -6.19 0.51 -3.07
CA TRP A 63 -7.08 0.09 -4.15
C TRP A 63 -6.36 -0.04 -5.49
N ARG A 64 -5.54 0.95 -5.85
CA ARG A 64 -4.76 0.94 -7.11
C ARG A 64 -3.71 -0.15 -7.11
N PHE A 65 -3.04 -0.38 -5.97
CA PHE A 65 -2.06 -1.45 -5.82
C PHE A 65 -2.67 -2.84 -6.10
N VAL A 66 -3.93 -3.06 -5.73
CA VAL A 66 -4.60 -4.37 -5.93
C VAL A 66 -5.32 -4.49 -7.27
N ASN A 67 -5.84 -3.40 -7.82
CA ASN A 67 -6.70 -3.44 -9.01
C ASN A 67 -6.05 -2.91 -10.30
N GLU A 68 -5.03 -2.05 -10.21
CA GLU A 68 -4.37 -1.45 -11.39
C GLU A 68 -2.98 -2.05 -11.64
N MET A 69 -2.21 -2.37 -10.60
CA MET A 69 -0.86 -2.93 -10.79
C MET A 69 -0.91 -4.36 -11.32
N GLN A 70 0.00 -4.66 -12.24
CA GLN A 70 0.12 -5.96 -12.89
C GLN A 70 1.57 -6.44 -12.99
N LYS A 71 1.75 -7.74 -13.25
CA LYS A 71 3.09 -8.30 -13.50
C LYS A 71 3.68 -7.65 -14.76
N GLY A 72 4.94 -7.25 -14.68
CA GLY A 72 5.64 -6.53 -15.75
C GLY A 72 5.67 -5.02 -15.58
N ASP A 73 4.85 -4.46 -14.67
CA ASP A 73 4.96 -3.05 -14.31
C ASP A 73 6.27 -2.76 -13.57
N TRP A 74 6.80 -1.56 -13.80
CA TRP A 74 8.03 -1.10 -13.15
C TRP A 74 7.72 -0.55 -11.75
N ALA A 75 8.47 -1.00 -10.75
CA ALA A 75 8.46 -0.43 -9.40
C ALA A 75 9.76 0.36 -9.15
N ILE A 76 9.66 1.68 -9.12
CA ILE A 76 10.80 2.59 -8.94
C ILE A 76 10.92 2.99 -7.47
N THR A 77 12.15 3.00 -6.95
CA THR A 77 12.44 3.36 -5.57
C THR A 77 13.93 3.69 -5.38
N TYR A 78 14.27 4.36 -4.27
CA TYR A 78 15.65 4.70 -3.92
C TYR A 78 16.28 3.62 -3.02
N SER A 79 17.58 3.37 -3.22
CA SER A 79 18.41 2.60 -2.29
C SER A 79 18.82 3.47 -1.09
N PRO A 80 18.71 2.96 0.16
CA PRO A 80 19.25 3.65 1.33
C PRO A 80 20.75 3.93 1.25
N SER A 81 21.51 3.07 0.57
CA SER A 81 22.98 3.14 0.48
C SER A 81 23.50 4.28 -0.40
N ASN A 82 22.67 4.81 -1.30
CA ASN A 82 23.09 5.78 -2.32
C ASN A 82 22.25 7.07 -2.25
N ARG A 83 21.86 7.49 -1.04
CA ARG A 83 21.16 8.77 -0.85
C ARG A 83 22.06 9.97 -1.17
#